data_AF-A0A6I1MLT9-F1
#
_entry.id   AF-A0A6I1MLT9-F1
#
_cell.length_a   1.000
_cell.length_b   1.000
_cell.length_c   1.000
_cell.angle_alpha   90.00
_cell.angle_beta   90.00
_cell.angle_gamma   90.00
#
_symmetry.space_group_name_H-M   'P 1'
#
loop_
_entity.id
_entity.type
_entity.pdbx_description
1 polymer ?
#
loop_
_entity_poly.entity_id
_entity_poly.type
_entity_poly.pdbx_seq_one_letter_code
_entity_poly.pdbx_strand_id
1 'polypeptide(L)'
;MGKVIKINQFKDSNGYCNRERENMKEFVKLVVYVSNNCNKEIYKTKLNKLLFYIQFLYYKKNKKRLLNDDFVYDYFGPVLPDLDEKLKELNNSNIINLTKDEYGTIIEPKIKLRTEAYSEEELDIMNQVIKNFDNWSSRKLSDYSHRESFWENYIRGEVIRIENALSLKDI
;
A
#
# COMPACT_ATOMS: atom_id res chain seq x y z
N MET A 1 -2.78 17.79 -15.98
CA MET A 1 -3.28 18.34 -14.70
C MET A 1 -4.29 17.36 -14.11
N GLY A 2 -3.89 16.61 -13.08
CA GLY A 2 -4.76 15.61 -12.43
C GLY A 2 -5.89 16.26 -11.63
N LYS A 3 -7.08 15.65 -11.69
CA LYS A 3 -8.28 16.11 -10.98
C LYS A 3 -8.08 15.90 -9.48
N VAL A 4 -8.21 16.96 -8.68
CA VAL A 4 -8.13 16.92 -7.22
C VAL A 4 -9.52 16.66 -6.65
N ILE A 5 -9.73 15.49 -6.03
CA ILE A 5 -11.04 15.06 -5.50
C ILE A 5 -10.98 14.99 -3.96
N LYS A 6 -11.99 15.54 -3.27
CA LYS A 6 -12.23 15.31 -1.84
C LYS A 6 -12.94 13.96 -1.67
N ILE A 7 -12.43 13.08 -0.79
CA ILE A 7 -12.96 11.73 -0.51
C ILE A 7 -14.29 11.77 0.28
N ASN A 8 -15.30 12.50 -0.22
CA ASN A 8 -16.61 12.63 0.43
C ASN A 8 -17.74 11.96 -0.35
N GLN A 9 -17.45 11.07 -1.31
CA GLN A 9 -18.46 10.36 -2.09
C GLN A 9 -18.87 8.98 -1.55
N PHE A 10 -18.54 8.64 -0.30
CA PHE A 10 -18.87 7.34 0.31
C PHE A 10 -19.62 7.48 1.65
N LYS A 11 -20.62 8.37 1.74
CA LYS A 11 -21.57 8.37 2.86
C LYS A 11 -22.81 7.58 2.44
N ASP A 12 -23.17 6.53 3.19
CA ASP A 12 -24.54 6.03 3.14
C ASP A 12 -25.45 6.87 4.04
N SER A 13 -26.74 6.73 3.79
CA SER A 13 -27.84 7.41 4.47
C SER A 13 -28.12 6.88 5.89
N ASN A 14 -27.39 5.87 6.38
CA ASN A 14 -27.82 5.08 7.54
C ASN A 14 -26.89 5.16 8.77
N GLY A 15 -25.80 5.92 8.72
CA GLY A 15 -25.01 6.26 9.91
C GLY A 15 -24.19 5.11 10.51
N TYR A 16 -24.14 3.94 9.86
CA TYR A 16 -23.22 2.86 10.20
C TYR A 16 -21.95 2.97 9.36
N CYS A 17 -20.83 3.22 10.03
CA CYS A 17 -19.52 3.22 9.39
C CYS A 17 -19.16 1.78 8.98
N ASN A 18 -19.41 1.40 7.72
CA ASN A 18 -19.04 0.09 7.20
C ASN A 18 -17.50 -0.02 7.20
N ARG A 19 -16.96 -0.91 8.05
CA ARG A 19 -15.49 -1.11 8.22
C ARG A 19 -14.77 -1.42 6.91
N GLU A 20 -15.43 -2.12 5.98
CA GLU A 20 -14.86 -2.42 4.67
C GLU A 20 -14.73 -1.15 3.82
N ARG A 21 -15.70 -0.24 3.91
CA ARG A 21 -15.64 1.05 3.20
C ARG A 21 -14.54 1.95 3.75
N GLU A 22 -14.38 2.01 5.07
CA GLU A 22 -13.25 2.77 5.65
C GLU A 22 -11.92 2.16 5.28
N ASN A 23 -11.79 0.83 5.33
CA ASN A 23 -10.59 0.15 4.89
C ASN A 23 -10.27 0.45 3.41
N MET A 24 -11.29 0.47 2.54
CA MET A 24 -11.11 0.80 1.13
C MET A 24 -10.72 2.27 0.92
N LYS A 25 -11.24 3.21 1.73
CA LYS A 25 -10.79 4.62 1.71
C LYS A 25 -9.31 4.72 2.06
N GLU A 26 -8.86 4.03 3.09
CA GLU A 26 -7.44 4.01 3.46
C GLU A 26 -6.58 3.37 2.36
N PHE A 27 -7.02 2.25 1.79
CA PHE A 27 -6.36 1.65 0.64
C PHE A 27 -6.22 2.62 -0.54
N VAL A 28 -7.28 3.35 -0.90
CA VAL A 28 -7.24 4.40 -1.94
C VAL A 28 -6.23 5.49 -1.59
N LYS A 29 -6.24 5.99 -0.34
CA LYS A 29 -5.29 7.00 0.12
C LYS A 29 -3.84 6.56 -0.11
N LEU A 30 -3.51 5.34 0.30
CA LEU A 30 -2.16 4.78 0.18
C LEU A 30 -1.74 4.57 -1.28
N VAL A 31 -2.59 3.92 -2.10
CA VAL A 31 -2.27 3.66 -3.52
C VAL A 31 -2.09 4.97 -4.29
N VAL A 32 -2.98 5.95 -4.09
CA VAL A 32 -2.88 7.26 -4.74
C VAL A 32 -1.63 8.00 -4.27
N TYR A 33 -1.30 7.92 -2.97
CA TYR A 33 -0.08 8.57 -2.46
C TYR A 33 1.17 7.97 -3.08
N VAL A 34 1.32 6.65 -3.02
CA VAL A 34 2.50 5.94 -3.54
C VAL A 34 2.68 6.21 -5.04
N SER A 35 1.61 6.05 -5.82
CA SER A 35 1.66 6.22 -7.28
C SER A 35 1.90 7.67 -7.73
N ASN A 36 1.54 8.68 -6.92
CA ASN A 36 1.82 10.09 -7.23
C ASN A 36 3.22 10.58 -6.79
N ASN A 37 3.86 9.92 -5.82
CA ASN A 37 5.08 10.43 -5.19
C ASN A 37 6.33 9.59 -5.46
N CYS A 38 6.21 8.49 -6.20
CA CYS A 38 7.37 7.76 -6.70
C CYS A 38 7.83 8.32 -8.05
N ASN A 39 9.13 8.45 -8.24
CA ASN A 39 9.72 8.92 -9.49
C ASN A 39 9.77 7.82 -10.57
N LYS A 40 9.71 6.55 -10.14
CA LYS A 40 9.69 5.39 -11.03
C LYS A 40 8.28 4.82 -11.16
N GLU A 41 8.04 4.18 -12.29
CA GLU A 41 6.81 3.40 -12.52
C GLU A 41 6.53 2.43 -11.37
N ILE A 42 5.25 2.40 -10.97
CA ILE A 42 4.80 1.54 -9.89
C ILE A 42 4.21 0.27 -10.47
N TYR A 43 5.06 -0.75 -10.57
CA TYR A 43 4.62 -2.11 -10.85
C TYR A 43 3.87 -2.68 -9.65
N LYS A 44 2.85 -3.51 -9.89
CA LYS A 44 2.08 -4.22 -8.86
C LYS A 44 2.97 -4.95 -7.85
N THR A 45 4.06 -5.55 -8.34
CA THR A 45 5.04 -6.22 -7.48
C THR A 45 5.67 -5.25 -6.48
N LYS A 46 6.08 -4.05 -6.91
CA LYS A 46 6.62 -3.01 -6.02
C LYS A 46 5.56 -2.46 -5.08
N LEU A 47 4.35 -2.22 -5.58
CA LEU A 47 3.23 -1.70 -4.77
C LEU A 47 2.94 -2.59 -3.56
N ASN A 48 2.88 -3.92 -3.73
CA ASN A 48 2.72 -4.86 -2.62
C ASN A 48 3.69 -4.59 -1.46
N LYS A 49 4.96 -4.35 -1.77
CA LYS A 49 6.01 -4.19 -0.75
C LYS A 49 5.93 -2.81 -0.12
N LEU A 50 5.66 -1.78 -0.91
CA LEU A 50 5.48 -0.43 -0.37
C LEU A 50 4.29 -0.38 0.59
N LEU A 51 3.15 -1.00 0.24
CA LEU A 51 2.00 -1.09 1.13
C LEU A 51 2.31 -1.89 2.40
N PHE A 52 3.02 -3.00 2.28
CA PHE A 52 3.49 -3.79 3.43
C PHE A 52 4.34 -2.94 4.38
N TYR A 53 5.37 -2.26 3.87
CA TYR A 53 6.26 -1.44 4.69
C TYR A 53 5.52 -0.25 5.31
N ILE A 54 4.61 0.40 4.60
CA ILE A 54 3.76 1.46 5.16
C ILE A 54 2.95 0.92 6.34
N GLN A 55 2.21 -0.18 6.14
CA GLN A 55 1.37 -0.77 7.19
C GLN A 55 2.19 -1.18 8.40
N PHE A 56 3.29 -1.90 8.20
CA PHE A 56 4.06 -2.45 9.30
C PHE A 56 4.87 -1.36 10.03
N LEU A 57 5.47 -0.39 9.34
CA LEU A 57 6.15 0.73 10.02
C LEU A 57 5.15 1.62 10.78
N TYR A 58 3.97 1.85 10.21
CA TYR A 58 2.91 2.56 10.93
C TYR A 58 2.49 1.83 12.19
N TYR A 59 2.32 0.50 12.13
CA TYR A 59 2.04 -0.29 13.33
C TYR A 59 3.21 -0.27 14.32
N LYS A 60 4.46 -0.37 13.85
CA LYS A 60 5.66 -0.30 14.70
C LYS A 60 5.66 0.99 15.52
N LYS A 61 5.35 2.12 14.90
CA LYS A 61 5.34 3.46 15.52
C LYS A 61 4.10 3.71 16.38
N ASN A 62 2.91 3.42 15.86
CA ASN A 62 1.64 3.89 16.43
C ASN A 62 0.81 2.80 17.13
N LYS A 63 1.21 1.52 17.04
CA LYS A 63 0.45 0.35 17.52
C LYS A 63 -0.99 0.27 16.99
N LYS A 64 -1.21 0.83 15.80
CA LYS A 64 -2.49 0.88 15.10
C LYS A 64 -2.32 0.37 13.66
N ARG A 65 -3.40 -0.10 13.06
CA ARG A 65 -3.42 -0.49 11.65
C ARG A 65 -3.91 0.67 10.78
N LEU A 66 -3.38 0.78 9.56
CA LEU A 66 -3.93 1.64 8.50
C LEU A 66 -4.95 0.87 7.67
N LEU A 67 -4.58 -0.37 7.32
CA LEU A 67 -5.42 -1.34 6.64
C LEU A 67 -5.82 -2.44 7.62
N ASN A 68 -7.10 -2.80 7.58
CA ASN A 68 -7.61 -4.01 8.20
C ASN A 68 -7.23 -5.28 7.40
N ASP A 69 -6.55 -5.12 6.27
CA ASP A 69 -6.07 -6.23 5.44
C ASP A 69 -4.80 -6.88 6.00
N ASP A 70 -4.71 -8.20 5.85
CA ASP A 70 -3.54 -8.99 6.20
C ASP A 70 -2.64 -9.23 4.97
N PHE A 71 -1.33 -9.13 5.21
CA PHE A 71 -0.33 -9.50 4.21
C PHE A 71 0.07 -10.95 4.41
N VAL A 72 0.28 -11.66 3.31
CA VAL A 72 0.75 -13.05 3.33
C VAL A 72 2.16 -13.15 2.79
N TYR A 73 2.86 -14.19 3.23
CA TYR A 73 4.11 -14.60 2.65
C TYR A 73 3.90 -15.17 1.24
N ASP A 74 4.69 -14.72 0.26
CA ASP A 74 4.73 -15.29 -1.08
C ASP A 74 6.17 -15.27 -1.64
N TYR A 75 6.41 -15.96 -2.75
CA TYR A 75 7.75 -16.19 -3.31
C TYR A 75 8.59 -14.92 -3.47
N PHE A 76 7.97 -13.81 -3.85
CA PHE A 76 8.66 -12.56 -4.15
C PHE A 76 8.53 -11.54 -3.03
N GLY A 77 8.27 -11.97 -1.79
CA GLY A 77 8.08 -11.06 -0.66
C GLY A 77 6.61 -10.96 -0.25
N PRO A 78 6.30 -10.08 0.71
CA PRO A 78 4.95 -9.95 1.23
C PRO A 78 4.00 -9.46 0.14
N VAL A 79 2.77 -9.99 0.15
CA VAL A 79 1.71 -9.60 -0.78
C VAL A 79 0.39 -9.39 -0.06
N LEU A 80 -0.41 -8.47 -0.58
CA LEU A 80 -1.80 -8.29 -0.21
C LEU A 80 -2.65 -9.20 -1.11
N PRO A 81 -3.31 -10.26 -0.59
CA PRO A 81 -3.93 -11.30 -1.42
C PRO A 81 -4.97 -10.79 -2.42
N ASP A 82 -5.75 -9.80 -2.03
CA ASP A 82 -6.86 -9.23 -2.81
C ASP A 82 -6.46 -7.97 -3.60
N LEU A 83 -5.15 -7.67 -3.69
CA LEU A 83 -4.65 -6.46 -4.36
C LEU A 83 -5.18 -6.33 -5.79
N ASP A 84 -5.25 -7.43 -6.54
CA ASP A 84 -5.75 -7.42 -7.92
C ASP A 84 -7.23 -7.02 -8.01
N GLU A 85 -8.07 -7.44 -7.06
CA GLU A 85 -9.48 -7.08 -7.01
C GLU A 85 -9.63 -5.59 -6.66
N LYS A 86 -8.94 -5.13 -5.62
CA LYS A 86 -8.98 -3.73 -5.21
C LYS A 86 -8.47 -2.79 -6.31
N LEU A 87 -7.37 -3.14 -6.99
CA LEU A 87 -6.85 -2.33 -8.09
C LEU A 87 -7.82 -2.27 -9.28
N LYS A 88 -8.52 -3.37 -9.60
CA LYS A 88 -9.58 -3.35 -10.62
C LYS A 88 -10.72 -2.42 -10.23
N GLU A 89 -11.15 -2.40 -8.96
CA GLU A 89 -12.17 -1.48 -8.49
C GLU A 89 -11.74 -0.01 -8.65
N LEU A 90 -10.51 0.33 -8.27
CA LEU A 90 -9.95 1.68 -8.45
C LEU A 90 -9.84 2.07 -9.94
N ASN A 91 -9.47 1.12 -10.81
CA ASN A 91 -9.41 1.34 -12.25
C ASN A 91 -10.81 1.61 -12.84
N ASN A 92 -11.80 0.80 -12.48
CA ASN A 92 -13.20 0.96 -12.90
C ASN A 92 -13.80 2.28 -12.39
N SER A 93 -13.36 2.72 -11.20
CA SER A 93 -13.74 4.00 -10.60
C SER A 93 -12.94 5.20 -11.14
N ASN A 94 -12.06 4.98 -12.14
CA ASN A 94 -11.24 6.00 -12.78
C ASN A 94 -10.30 6.76 -11.81
N ILE A 95 -9.88 6.10 -10.72
CA ILE A 95 -8.92 6.62 -9.74
C ILE A 95 -7.48 6.40 -10.21
N ILE A 96 -7.24 5.25 -10.83
CA ILE A 96 -5.96 4.84 -11.41
C ILE A 96 -6.18 4.34 -12.85
N ASN A 97 -5.08 4.16 -13.58
CA ASN A 97 -5.00 3.36 -14.78
C ASN A 97 -4.16 2.11 -14.50
N LEU A 98 -4.55 0.98 -15.06
CA LEU A 98 -3.75 -0.24 -15.06
C LEU A 98 -3.27 -0.53 -16.48
N THR A 99 -1.96 -0.44 -16.70
CA THR A 99 -1.32 -0.75 -17.98
C THR A 99 -0.48 -2.01 -17.82
N LYS A 100 -0.54 -2.94 -18.78
CA LYS A 100 0.26 -4.17 -18.74
C LYS A 100 1.35 -4.12 -19.81
N ASP A 101 2.56 -4.48 -19.42
CA ASP A 101 3.71 -4.65 -20.30
C ASP A 101 4.35 -6.04 -20.12
N GLU A 102 5.58 -6.22 -20.62
CA GLU A 102 6.34 -7.46 -20.50
C GLU A 102 6.83 -7.76 -19.07
N TYR A 103 6.93 -6.75 -18.21
CA TYR A 103 7.44 -6.85 -16.84
C TYR A 103 6.33 -6.98 -15.79
N GLY A 104 5.11 -6.56 -16.10
CA GLY A 104 3.94 -6.74 -15.25
C GLY A 104 2.83 -5.72 -15.46
N THR A 105 2.11 -5.42 -14.38
CA THR A 105 1.06 -4.39 -14.38
C THR A 105 1.59 -3.14 -13.70
N ILE A 106 1.56 -2.03 -14.42
CA ILE A 106 1.90 -0.68 -13.97
C ILE A 106 0.62 0.01 -13.46
N ILE A 107 0.74 0.69 -12.32
CA ILE A 107 -0.31 1.49 -11.69
C ILE A 107 0.01 2.97 -11.92
N GLU A 108 -0.84 3.68 -12.65
CA GLU A 108 -0.68 5.10 -12.92
C GLU A 108 -1.82 5.89 -12.23
N PRO A 109 -1.52 6.96 -11.48
CA PRO A 109 -2.57 7.74 -10.83
C PRO A 109 -3.34 8.59 -11.84
N LYS A 110 -4.68 8.59 -11.78
CA LYS A 110 -5.52 9.55 -12.51
C LYS A 110 -5.93 10.75 -11.68
N ILE A 111 -5.82 10.62 -10.36
CA ILE A 111 -6.17 11.65 -9.39
C ILE A 111 -4.99 11.93 -8.46
N LYS A 112 -5.07 13.09 -7.80
CA LYS A 112 -4.22 13.44 -6.65
C LYS A 112 -5.10 13.88 -5.50
N LEU A 113 -4.81 13.36 -4.30
CA LEU A 113 -5.46 13.80 -3.08
C LEU A 113 -4.71 15.01 -2.52
N ARG A 114 -5.44 15.90 -1.84
CA ARG A 114 -4.80 16.99 -1.11
C ARG A 114 -4.18 16.46 0.18
N THR A 115 -3.18 17.16 0.71
CA THR A 115 -2.47 16.76 1.93
C THR A 115 -3.39 16.61 3.13
N GLU A 116 -4.47 17.40 3.22
CA GLU A 116 -5.46 17.32 4.30
C GLU A 116 -6.33 16.07 4.25
N ALA A 117 -6.22 15.25 3.19
CA ALA A 117 -6.81 13.92 3.16
C ALA A 117 -6.05 12.90 4.03
N TYR A 118 -4.85 13.26 4.49
CA TYR A 118 -3.95 12.41 5.24
C TYR A 118 -3.69 12.98 6.63
N SER A 119 -3.49 12.10 7.61
CA SER A 119 -3.00 12.50 8.93
C SER A 119 -1.48 12.78 8.89
N GLU A 120 -0.96 13.51 9.87
CA GLU A 120 0.48 13.72 10.00
C GLU A 120 1.24 12.41 10.22
N GLU A 121 0.67 11.48 11.01
CA GLU A 121 1.24 10.15 11.25
C GLU A 121 1.31 9.32 9.95
N GLU A 122 0.30 9.39 9.10
CA GLU A 122 0.28 8.73 7.79
C GLU A 122 1.34 9.32 6.86
N LEU A 123 1.38 10.65 6.74
CA LEU A 123 2.33 11.34 5.86
C LEU A 123 3.77 11.06 6.25
N ASP A 124 4.08 11.05 7.55
CA ASP A 124 5.41 10.76 8.06
C ASP A 124 5.90 9.36 7.62
N ILE A 125 5.08 8.32 7.84
CA ILE A 125 5.43 6.95 7.46
C ILE A 125 5.50 6.79 5.93
N MET A 126 4.51 7.31 5.19
CA MET A 126 4.52 7.19 3.73
C MET A 126 5.74 7.90 3.13
N ASN A 127 6.10 9.09 3.62
CA ASN A 127 7.29 9.81 3.18
C ASN A 127 8.57 9.05 3.49
N GLN A 128 8.69 8.47 4.68
CA GLN A 128 9.84 7.64 5.07
C GLN A 128 10.00 6.45 4.11
N VAL A 129 8.90 5.75 3.79
CA VAL A 129 8.92 4.60 2.88
C VAL A 129 9.31 5.02 1.46
N ILE A 130 8.72 6.10 0.93
CA ILE A 130 9.04 6.58 -0.42
C ILE A 130 10.50 7.02 -0.50
N LYS A 131 10.98 7.82 0.47
CA LYS A 131 12.38 8.29 0.51
C LYS A 131 13.39 7.14 0.44
N ASN A 132 13.09 6.02 1.09
CA ASN A 132 14.00 4.88 1.16
C ASN A 132 13.91 3.93 -0.04
N PHE A 133 12.72 3.72 -0.60
CA PHE A 133 12.49 2.66 -1.59
C PHE A 133 12.12 3.14 -2.99
N ASP A 134 11.87 4.42 -3.21
CA ASP A 134 11.48 4.94 -4.53
C ASP A 134 12.50 4.58 -5.62
N ASN A 135 13.79 4.77 -5.32
CA ASN A 135 14.85 4.46 -6.27
C ASN A 135 15.12 2.97 -6.47
N TRP A 136 14.50 2.09 -5.69
CA TRP A 136 14.73 0.66 -5.76
C TRP A 136 13.83 0.01 -6.83
N SER A 137 14.39 -1.01 -7.49
CA SER A 137 13.63 -1.88 -8.38
C SER A 137 12.75 -2.84 -7.57
N SER A 138 11.71 -3.40 -8.20
CA SER A 138 10.87 -4.45 -7.61
C SER A 138 11.71 -5.62 -7.07
N ARG A 139 12.76 -6.00 -7.81
CA ARG A 139 13.70 -7.06 -7.41
C ARG A 139 14.47 -6.70 -6.15
N LYS A 140 15.14 -5.53 -6.12
CA LYS A 140 15.91 -5.09 -4.95
C LYS A 140 15.03 -4.98 -3.69
N LEU A 141 13.81 -4.49 -3.84
CA LEU A 141 12.85 -4.39 -2.73
C LEU A 141 12.36 -5.78 -2.26
N SER A 142 12.19 -6.73 -3.18
CA SER A 142 11.87 -8.12 -2.83
C SER A 142 13.03 -8.77 -2.07
N ASP A 143 14.26 -8.66 -2.57
CA ASP A 143 15.46 -9.19 -1.90
C ASP A 143 15.69 -8.56 -0.52
N TYR A 144 15.28 -7.31 -0.33
CA TYR A 144 15.30 -6.67 0.98
C TYR A 144 14.25 -7.27 1.94
N SER A 145 13.01 -7.45 1.47
CA SER A 145 11.94 -8.06 2.28
C SER A 145 12.26 -9.49 2.72
N HIS A 146 13.00 -10.25 1.91
CA HIS A 146 13.46 -11.60 2.26
C HIS A 146 14.49 -11.64 3.39
N ARG A 147 15.12 -10.49 3.70
CA ARG A 147 16.12 -10.37 4.77
C ARG A 147 15.54 -9.88 6.08
N GLU A 148 14.21 -9.68 6.17
CA GLU A 148 13.57 -9.39 7.45
C GLU A 148 13.67 -10.62 8.38
N SER A 149 13.94 -10.40 9.67
CA SER A 149 14.30 -11.49 10.60
C SER A 149 13.21 -12.55 10.79
N PHE A 150 11.96 -12.18 10.55
CA PHE A 150 10.81 -13.08 10.66
C PHE A 150 10.51 -13.81 9.34
N TRP A 151 11.20 -13.51 8.25
CA TRP A 151 10.85 -14.01 6.92
C TRP A 151 10.95 -15.54 6.80
N GLU A 152 11.99 -16.14 7.37
CA GLU A 152 12.24 -17.59 7.30
C GLU A 152 11.22 -18.43 8.09
N ASN A 153 10.39 -17.81 8.93
CA ASN A 153 9.43 -18.51 9.78
C ASN A 153 8.09 -18.81 9.10
N TYR A 154 7.89 -18.36 7.86
CA TYR A 154 6.60 -18.44 7.17
C TYR A 154 6.64 -19.40 5.99
N ILE A 155 5.51 -20.08 5.78
CA ILE A 155 5.25 -20.82 4.54
C ILE A 155 4.38 -20.00 3.59
N ARG A 156 4.41 -20.37 2.30
CA ARG A 156 3.63 -19.70 1.26
C ARG A 156 2.14 -19.65 1.59
N GLY A 157 1.57 -18.45 1.49
CA GLY A 157 0.16 -18.17 1.77
C GLY A 157 -0.15 -17.91 3.24
N GLU A 158 0.81 -18.07 4.15
CA GLU A 158 0.60 -17.81 5.56
C GLU A 158 0.55 -16.30 5.85
N VAL A 159 -0.37 -15.91 6.73
CA VAL A 159 -0.51 -14.52 7.19
C VAL A 159 0.70 -14.11 8.00
N ILE A 160 1.36 -13.04 7.56
CA ILE A 160 2.44 -12.40 8.31
C ILE A 160 1.81 -11.63 9.46
N ARG A 161 2.11 -12.06 10.68
CA ARG A 161 1.58 -11.44 11.90
C ARG A 161 2.02 -9.98 11.99
N ILE A 162 1.09 -9.09 12.27
CA ILE A 162 1.36 -7.64 12.31
C ILE A 162 2.37 -7.28 13.41
N GLU A 163 2.45 -8.07 14.48
CA GLU A 163 3.39 -7.91 15.59
C GLU A 163 4.86 -8.05 15.14
N ASN A 164 5.13 -8.72 14.02
CA ASN A 164 6.47 -8.78 13.44
C ASN A 164 7.00 -7.40 13.03
N ALA A 165 6.13 -6.41 12.86
CA ALA A 165 6.50 -5.01 12.70
C ALA A 165 7.46 -4.50 13.77
N LEU A 166 7.40 -5.04 15.00
CA LEU A 166 8.30 -4.64 16.09
C LEU A 166 9.76 -5.03 15.82
N SER A 167 9.97 -6.07 15.00
CA SER A 167 11.28 -6.56 14.59
C SER A 167 11.73 -6.08 13.21
N LEU A 168 10.92 -5.27 12.52
CA LEU A 168 11.32 -4.69 11.23
C LEU A 168 12.59 -3.86 11.38
N LYS A 169 13.46 -3.93 10.38
CA LYS A 169 14.62 -3.04 10.26
C LYS A 169 14.18 -1.59 10.15
N ASP A 170 14.93 -0.71 10.80
CA ASP A 170 14.77 0.73 10.62
C ASP A 170 15.28 1.15 9.24
N ILE A 171 14.58 2.10 8.62
CA ILE A 171 14.88 2.67 7.31
C ILE A 171 14.88 4.20 7.36
#